data_AF-A0A497PWS9-F1
#
_entry.id   AF-A0A497PWS9-F1
#
_cell.length_a   1.000
_cell.length_b   1.000
_cell.length_c   1.000
_cell.angle_alpha   90.00
_cell.angle_beta   90.00
_cell.angle_gamma   90.00
#
_symmetry.space_group_name_H-M   'P 1'
#
loop_
_entity.id
_entity.type
_entity.pdbx_description
1 polymer ?
#
loop_
_entity_poly.entity_id
_entity_poly.type
_entity_poly.pdbx_seq_one_letter_code
_entity_poly.pdbx_strand_id
1 'polypeptide(L)'
;LQSLEIQYCKSLTGLDLSPLSSLQSLHIEGCESLTGLDLSPLSSLQSLSIEWGWRLTSLDLSHLFRLQSLEIQYCKSLTGLDLSPLSSLQSLHIEGCESLTSLNCFLAPETMMTLYSGIRSHQRLPITFQFTPLHFFHDIIRLIPIVQKNEEPWKTHHLIQSTLTLLDLEWLGMLDMDHDEFAQVFQHVDDPDFREETRRLFITHWTKQLEAGGTTIGISLERASELGELAVKADRIIELRNREMKDLKLMKTGDSIDLRPLYLTAYGYQILQALGLGVSCTGGEFESVLGACKELGFTLKVEARKEEDFVHPPYMSASLAEYIVQLVKTREEN
;
A
#
# COMPACT_ATOMS: atom_id res chain seq x y z
N LEU A 1 0.44 20.50 -35.39
CA LEU A 1 1.26 19.28 -35.57
C LEU A 1 0.57 18.16 -34.81
N GLN A 2 0.39 16.98 -35.41
CA GLN A 2 -0.30 15.84 -34.77
C GLN A 2 0.67 14.71 -34.35
N SER A 3 1.76 14.52 -35.09
CA SER A 3 2.83 13.56 -34.73
C SER A 3 4.18 14.27 -34.78
N LEU A 4 5.07 13.92 -33.86
CA LEU A 4 6.45 14.39 -33.80
C LEU A 4 7.37 13.19 -33.56
N GLU A 5 8.37 13.06 -34.42
CA GLU A 5 9.41 12.03 -34.32
C GLU A 5 10.77 12.70 -34.21
N ILE A 6 11.57 12.28 -33.22
CA ILE A 6 12.92 12.78 -32.97
C ILE A 6 13.85 11.58 -32.84
N GLN A 7 14.70 11.38 -33.83
CA GLN A 7 15.55 10.20 -33.90
C GLN A 7 17.03 10.57 -33.96
N TYR A 8 17.87 9.82 -33.25
CA TYR A 8 19.33 9.87 -33.27
C TYR A 8 19.94 11.25 -32.97
N CYS A 9 19.23 12.09 -32.23
CA CYS A 9 19.72 13.41 -31.81
C CYS A 9 20.58 13.28 -30.55
N LYS A 10 21.80 12.72 -30.70
CA LYS A 10 22.69 12.34 -29.59
C LYS A 10 23.07 13.48 -28.63
N SER A 11 23.07 14.72 -29.11
CA SER A 11 23.40 15.91 -28.33
C SER A 11 22.18 16.66 -27.80
N LEU A 12 20.96 16.15 -28.04
CA LEU A 12 19.73 16.77 -27.54
C LEU A 12 19.66 16.60 -26.02
N THR A 13 19.63 17.73 -25.30
CA THR A 13 19.52 17.76 -23.83
C THR A 13 18.16 18.23 -23.34
N GLY A 14 17.37 18.86 -24.22
CA GLY A 14 16.03 19.35 -23.91
C GLY A 14 15.29 19.80 -25.16
N LEU A 15 13.97 19.91 -25.06
CA LEU A 15 13.06 20.23 -26.15
C LEU A 15 11.91 21.07 -25.61
N ASP A 16 11.62 22.20 -26.27
CA ASP A 16 10.43 23.01 -25.96
C ASP A 16 9.21 22.46 -26.70
N LEU A 17 8.27 21.90 -25.92
CA LEU A 17 7.03 21.31 -26.40
C LEU A 17 5.81 22.24 -26.21
N SER A 18 6.01 23.45 -25.65
CA SER A 18 4.93 24.39 -25.35
C SER A 18 4.02 24.75 -26.55
N PRO A 19 4.49 24.82 -27.81
CA PRO A 19 3.63 25.13 -28.95
C PRO A 19 2.77 23.94 -29.42
N LEU A 20 2.95 22.75 -28.85
CA LEU A 20 2.47 21.47 -29.39
C LEU A 20 1.27 20.89 -28.62
N SER A 21 0.39 21.73 -28.09
CA SER A 21 -0.78 21.30 -27.28
C SER A 21 -1.78 20.37 -27.99
N SER A 22 -1.75 20.32 -29.32
CA SER A 22 -2.59 19.45 -30.16
C SER A 22 -1.87 18.17 -30.62
N LEU A 23 -0.65 17.92 -30.15
CA LEU A 23 0.12 16.72 -30.49
C LEU A 23 -0.59 15.47 -29.95
N GLN A 24 -0.67 14.44 -30.78
CA GLN A 24 -1.31 13.16 -30.47
C GLN A 24 -0.29 12.02 -30.35
N SER A 25 0.83 12.10 -31.07
CA SER A 25 1.91 11.11 -31.02
C SER A 25 3.27 11.79 -30.85
N LEU A 26 4.07 11.25 -29.94
CA LEU A 26 5.45 11.64 -29.72
C LEU A 26 6.33 10.39 -29.68
N HIS A 27 7.32 10.32 -30.57
CA HIS A 27 8.31 9.26 -30.59
C HIS A 27 9.73 9.85 -30.53
N ILE A 28 10.52 9.35 -29.59
CA ILE A 28 11.90 9.78 -29.36
C ILE A 28 12.79 8.55 -29.37
N GLU A 29 13.77 8.49 -30.25
CA GLU A 29 14.69 7.36 -30.42
C GLU A 29 16.14 7.85 -30.41
N GLY A 30 17.04 7.16 -29.70
CA GLY A 30 18.49 7.39 -29.83
C GLY A 30 18.97 8.78 -29.37
N CYS A 31 18.20 9.44 -28.50
CA CYS A 31 18.55 10.73 -27.90
C CYS A 31 19.34 10.53 -26.59
N GLU A 32 20.57 10.03 -26.71
CA GLU A 32 21.39 9.53 -25.58
C GLU A 32 21.69 10.58 -24.50
N SER A 33 21.67 11.88 -24.83
CA SER A 33 21.95 12.98 -23.88
C SER A 33 20.71 13.56 -23.20
N LEU A 34 19.51 13.08 -23.53
CA LEU A 34 18.27 13.58 -22.95
C LEU A 34 18.16 13.11 -21.48
N THR A 35 18.10 14.05 -20.55
CA THR A 35 17.99 13.75 -19.11
C THR A 35 16.58 13.89 -18.56
N GLY A 36 15.73 14.64 -19.25
CA GLY A 36 14.34 14.90 -18.88
C GLY A 36 13.58 15.58 -20.01
N LEU A 37 12.25 15.59 -19.91
CA LEU A 37 11.35 16.18 -20.90
C LEU A 37 10.11 16.74 -20.20
N ASP A 38 9.76 17.99 -20.49
CA ASP A 38 8.52 18.60 -20.00
C ASP A 38 7.35 18.22 -20.92
N LEU A 39 6.49 17.32 -20.43
CA LEU A 39 5.31 16.84 -21.14
C LEU A 39 4.04 17.60 -20.75
N SER A 40 4.11 18.55 -19.81
CA SER A 40 2.94 19.30 -19.33
C SER A 40 2.12 20.01 -20.42
N PRO A 41 2.69 20.47 -21.55
CA PRO A 41 1.89 21.09 -22.61
C PRO A 41 1.04 20.07 -23.40
N LEU A 42 1.33 18.77 -23.31
CA LEU A 42 0.84 17.73 -24.23
C LEU A 42 -0.44 17.03 -23.75
N SER A 43 -1.42 17.79 -23.26
CA SER A 43 -2.71 17.27 -22.76
C SER A 43 -3.54 16.45 -23.77
N SER A 44 -3.24 16.56 -25.08
CA SER A 44 -3.92 15.81 -26.15
C SER A 44 -3.19 14.52 -26.57
N LEU A 45 -2.05 14.21 -25.94
CA LEU A 45 -1.21 13.09 -26.34
C LEU A 45 -1.92 11.74 -26.11
N GLN A 46 -1.86 10.88 -27.12
CA GLN A 46 -2.46 9.55 -27.13
C GLN A 46 -1.40 8.44 -27.19
N SER A 47 -0.25 8.72 -27.80
CA SER A 47 0.87 7.78 -27.88
C SER A 47 2.19 8.46 -27.52
N LEU A 48 2.96 7.80 -26.67
CA LEU A 48 4.30 8.20 -26.27
C LEU A 48 5.24 6.99 -26.40
N SER A 49 6.30 7.13 -27.18
CA SER A 49 7.38 6.15 -27.30
C SER A 49 8.73 6.82 -27.05
N ILE A 50 9.51 6.26 -26.13
CA ILE A 50 10.89 6.69 -25.86
C ILE A 50 11.81 5.47 -25.87
N GLU A 51 12.74 5.47 -26.81
CA GLU A 51 13.68 4.37 -27.06
C GLU A 51 15.13 4.87 -27.00
N TRP A 52 16.00 4.09 -26.34
CA TRP A 52 17.43 4.42 -26.18
C TRP A 52 17.70 5.79 -25.53
N GLY A 53 16.80 6.23 -24.64
CA GLY A 53 16.99 7.39 -23.76
C GLY A 53 17.89 7.07 -22.57
N TRP A 54 19.15 6.70 -22.81
CA TRP A 54 20.02 6.08 -21.79
C TRP A 54 20.21 6.90 -20.52
N ARG A 55 20.14 8.24 -20.60
CA ARG A 55 20.35 9.17 -19.47
C ARG A 55 19.06 9.76 -18.92
N LEU A 56 17.89 9.33 -19.41
CA LEU A 56 16.60 9.77 -18.90
C LEU A 56 16.43 9.21 -17.48
N THR A 57 16.34 10.08 -16.48
CA THR A 57 16.25 9.66 -15.06
C THR A 57 14.83 9.63 -14.53
N SER A 58 13.96 10.48 -15.05
CA SER A 58 12.57 10.61 -14.63
C SER A 58 11.71 11.13 -15.77
N LEU A 59 10.41 10.88 -15.66
CA LEU A 59 9.40 11.36 -16.61
C LEU A 59 8.11 11.68 -15.84
N ASP A 60 7.63 12.91 -15.96
CA ASP A 60 6.37 13.34 -15.36
C ASP A 60 5.22 13.09 -16.35
N LEU A 61 4.27 12.25 -15.95
CA LEU A 61 3.12 11.83 -16.76
C LEU A 61 1.79 12.42 -16.26
N SER A 62 1.83 13.31 -15.25
CA SER A 62 0.66 13.85 -14.56
C SER A 62 -0.37 14.55 -15.47
N HIS A 63 0.08 15.07 -16.60
CA HIS A 63 -0.76 15.80 -17.55
C HIS A 63 -1.31 14.95 -18.70
N LEU A 64 -0.99 13.65 -18.75
CA LEU A 64 -1.25 12.77 -19.90
C LEU A 64 -2.47 11.86 -19.69
N PHE A 65 -3.56 12.41 -19.17
CA PHE A 65 -4.79 11.66 -18.86
C PHE A 65 -5.47 10.99 -20.08
N ARG A 66 -5.11 11.41 -21.32
CA ARG A 66 -5.63 10.85 -22.58
C ARG A 66 -4.69 9.83 -23.23
N LEU A 67 -3.54 9.54 -22.61
CA LEU A 67 -2.56 8.61 -23.16
C LEU A 67 -3.14 7.20 -23.22
N GLN A 68 -3.06 6.58 -24.39
CA GLN A 68 -3.57 5.23 -24.66
C GLN A 68 -2.45 4.23 -24.84
N SER A 69 -1.29 4.66 -25.33
CA SER A 69 -0.11 3.82 -25.52
C SER A 69 1.14 4.47 -24.96
N LEU A 70 1.85 3.72 -24.11
CA LEU A 70 3.13 4.12 -23.53
C LEU A 70 4.18 3.04 -23.81
N GLU A 71 5.27 3.44 -24.45
CA GLU A 71 6.39 2.58 -24.76
C GLU A 71 7.68 3.21 -24.25
N ILE A 72 8.39 2.51 -23.37
CA ILE A 72 9.66 2.95 -22.80
C ILE A 72 10.66 1.81 -22.95
N GLN A 73 11.59 1.95 -23.88
CA GLN A 73 12.60 0.94 -24.14
C GLN A 73 14.01 1.44 -23.89
N TYR A 74 14.81 0.59 -23.27
CA TYR A 74 16.25 0.79 -23.07
C TYR A 74 16.60 2.12 -22.39
N CYS A 75 15.73 2.67 -21.55
CA CYS A 75 15.98 3.86 -20.75
C CYS A 75 16.71 3.45 -19.46
N LYS A 76 18.01 3.20 -19.58
CA LYS A 76 18.81 2.52 -18.53
C LYS A 76 18.94 3.30 -17.22
N SER A 77 18.82 4.63 -17.23
CA SER A 77 18.88 5.46 -16.02
C SER A 77 17.52 5.78 -15.40
N LEU A 78 16.41 5.34 -15.99
CA LEU A 78 15.07 5.60 -15.46
C LEU A 78 14.87 4.76 -14.19
N THR A 79 14.56 5.40 -13.06
CA THR A 79 14.46 4.70 -11.76
C THR A 79 13.03 4.43 -11.31
N GLY A 80 12.08 5.26 -11.74
CA GLY A 80 10.69 5.14 -11.37
C GLY A 80 9.75 5.73 -12.41
N LEU A 81 8.51 5.25 -12.40
CA LEU A 81 7.44 5.74 -13.25
C LEU A 81 6.11 5.73 -12.51
N ASP A 82 5.40 6.86 -12.53
CA ASP A 82 4.05 6.98 -11.99
C ASP A 82 3.02 6.92 -13.11
N LEU A 83 2.31 5.80 -13.20
CA LEU A 83 1.23 5.54 -14.15
C LEU A 83 -0.15 5.88 -13.57
N SER A 84 -0.25 6.27 -12.29
CA SER A 84 -1.54 6.61 -11.66
C SER A 84 -2.35 7.69 -12.41
N PRO A 85 -1.76 8.68 -13.11
CA PRO A 85 -2.53 9.68 -13.85
C PRO A 85 -3.12 9.16 -15.18
N LEU A 86 -2.67 8.00 -15.67
CA LEU A 86 -2.93 7.52 -17.03
C LEU A 86 -4.25 6.75 -17.16
N SER A 87 -5.37 7.38 -16.79
CA SER A 87 -6.70 6.77 -16.79
C SER A 87 -7.17 6.14 -18.11
N SER A 88 -6.60 6.56 -19.24
CA SER A 88 -6.95 6.07 -20.58
C SER A 88 -5.98 5.02 -21.15
N LEU A 89 -4.98 4.57 -20.37
CA LEU A 89 -3.92 3.70 -20.89
C LEU A 89 -4.46 2.32 -21.26
N GLN A 90 -4.10 1.85 -22.46
CA GLN A 90 -4.54 0.57 -23.02
C GLN A 90 -3.36 -0.33 -23.40
N SER A 91 -2.19 0.25 -23.69
CA SER A 91 -0.96 -0.46 -24.02
C SER A 91 0.23 0.12 -23.26
N LEU A 92 1.05 -0.78 -22.70
CA LEU A 92 2.26 -0.47 -21.97
C LEU A 92 3.32 -1.46 -22.42
N HIS A 93 4.41 -0.96 -22.96
CA HIS A 93 5.59 -1.75 -23.27
C HIS A 93 6.79 -1.16 -22.54
N ILE A 94 7.38 -1.93 -21.64
CA ILE A 94 8.60 -1.53 -20.93
C ILE A 94 9.64 -2.62 -21.10
N GLU A 95 10.78 -2.26 -21.70
CA GLU A 95 11.85 -3.20 -22.03
C GLU A 95 13.22 -2.57 -21.75
N GLY A 96 14.19 -3.37 -21.30
CA GLY A 96 15.59 -2.93 -21.19
C GLY A 96 15.88 -1.76 -20.23
N CYS A 97 14.95 -1.41 -19.33
CA CYS A 97 15.08 -0.31 -18.37
C CYS A 97 15.77 -0.77 -17.08
N GLU A 98 17.08 -1.06 -17.14
CA GLU A 98 17.87 -1.74 -16.09
C GLU A 98 17.88 -1.10 -14.69
N SER A 99 17.58 0.21 -14.57
CA SER A 99 17.49 0.88 -13.26
C SER A 99 16.06 1.07 -12.74
N LEU A 100 15.04 0.65 -13.50
CA LEU A 100 13.64 0.84 -13.12
C LEU A 100 13.29 -0.10 -11.95
N THR A 101 13.05 0.48 -10.78
CA THR A 101 12.75 -0.25 -9.53
C THR A 101 11.42 0.14 -8.90
N SER A 102 10.66 1.04 -9.53
CA SER A 102 9.34 1.44 -9.03
C SER A 102 8.39 1.73 -10.18
N LEU A 103 7.18 1.20 -10.07
CA LEU A 103 6.09 1.49 -10.99
C LEU A 103 4.83 1.64 -10.15
N ASN A 104 4.35 2.87 -10.06
CA ASN A 104 3.09 3.18 -9.38
C ASN A 104 1.95 3.12 -10.39
N CYS A 105 0.84 2.47 -10.07
CA CYS A 105 -0.31 2.40 -10.95
C CYS A 105 -1.62 2.38 -10.17
N PHE A 106 -2.61 3.14 -10.66
CA PHE A 106 -3.99 3.13 -10.17
C PHE A 106 -4.95 2.68 -11.28
N LEU A 107 -4.51 1.73 -12.11
CA LEU A 107 -5.27 1.29 -13.29
C LEU A 107 -6.25 0.18 -12.90
N ALA A 108 -7.39 0.16 -13.59
CA ALA A 108 -8.33 -0.95 -13.49
C ALA A 108 -7.61 -2.29 -13.77
N PRO A 109 -7.92 -3.36 -13.03
CA PRO A 109 -7.21 -4.64 -13.15
C PRO A 109 -7.18 -5.27 -14.53
N GLU A 110 -8.25 -5.11 -15.29
CA GLU A 110 -8.32 -5.59 -16.67
C GLU A 110 -7.24 -4.91 -17.53
N THR A 111 -7.03 -3.61 -17.29
CA THR A 111 -5.93 -2.83 -17.87
C THR A 111 -4.60 -3.33 -17.32
N MET A 112 -4.42 -3.40 -16.00
CA MET A 112 -3.17 -3.83 -15.37
C MET A 112 -2.64 -5.15 -15.95
N MET A 113 -3.51 -6.13 -16.17
CA MET A 113 -3.13 -7.45 -16.65
C MET A 113 -2.71 -7.50 -18.12
N THR A 114 -3.36 -6.68 -18.93
CA THR A 114 -2.98 -6.48 -20.33
C THR A 114 -1.60 -5.80 -20.41
N LEU A 115 -1.37 -4.83 -19.54
CA LEU A 115 -0.13 -4.06 -19.46
C LEU A 115 1.04 -4.85 -18.84
N TYR A 116 0.78 -5.71 -17.85
CA TYR A 116 1.82 -6.50 -17.18
C TYR A 116 2.53 -7.46 -18.16
N SER A 117 1.82 -7.95 -19.18
CA SER A 117 2.39 -8.79 -20.24
C SER A 117 3.39 -8.06 -21.16
N GLY A 118 3.29 -6.73 -21.23
CA GLY A 118 4.17 -5.85 -22.00
C GLY A 118 5.40 -5.37 -21.21
N ILE A 119 5.47 -5.66 -19.92
CA ILE A 119 6.71 -5.47 -19.15
C ILE A 119 7.60 -6.69 -19.41
N ARG A 120 8.61 -6.54 -20.26
CA ARG A 120 9.56 -7.61 -20.59
C ARG A 120 10.97 -7.18 -20.21
N SER A 121 11.45 -7.57 -19.03
CA SER A 121 12.87 -7.45 -18.68
C SER A 121 13.28 -8.41 -17.56
N HIS A 122 14.59 -8.60 -17.38
CA HIS A 122 15.26 -9.42 -16.36
C HIS A 122 15.09 -8.92 -14.91
N GLN A 123 14.11 -8.04 -14.63
CA GLN A 123 13.94 -7.38 -13.33
C GLN A 123 12.74 -7.92 -12.57
N ARG A 124 12.91 -8.07 -11.26
CA ARG A 124 11.79 -8.06 -10.32
C ARG A 124 11.39 -6.60 -10.16
N LEU A 125 10.38 -6.13 -10.88
CA LEU A 125 9.77 -4.84 -10.55
C LEU A 125 9.03 -5.02 -9.21
N PRO A 126 9.39 -4.29 -8.15
CA PRO A 126 8.51 -4.11 -7.01
C PRO A 126 7.29 -3.36 -7.55
N ILE A 127 6.14 -4.03 -7.55
CA ILE A 127 4.88 -3.30 -7.60
C ILE A 127 4.88 -2.51 -6.29
N THR A 128 5.02 -1.19 -6.37
CA THR A 128 4.89 -0.37 -5.17
C THR A 128 3.43 -0.44 -4.74
N PHE A 129 3.14 -1.34 -3.82
CA PHE A 129 1.87 -1.40 -3.10
C PHE A 129 1.72 -0.09 -2.34
N GLN A 130 0.88 0.80 -2.86
CA GLN A 130 0.26 1.81 -2.02
C GLN A 130 -0.76 1.12 -1.13
N PHE A 131 -1.12 1.72 0.01
CA PHE A 131 -2.20 1.24 0.89
C PHE A 131 -3.61 1.45 0.28
N THR A 132 -3.73 1.31 -1.04
CA THR A 132 -4.97 1.46 -1.79
C THR A 132 -5.72 0.13 -1.77
N PRO A 133 -7.01 0.11 -1.38
CA PRO A 133 -7.80 -1.12 -1.40
C PRO A 133 -7.81 -1.77 -2.79
N LEU A 134 -7.49 -3.06 -2.86
CA LEU A 134 -7.70 -3.82 -4.10
C LEU A 134 -9.19 -4.13 -4.25
N HIS A 135 -9.71 -3.95 -5.47
CA HIS A 135 -11.14 -4.07 -5.75
C HIS A 135 -11.56 -5.42 -6.35
N PHE A 136 -10.61 -6.33 -6.62
CA PHE A 136 -10.92 -7.63 -7.22
C PHE A 136 -10.06 -8.77 -6.67
N PHE A 137 -10.66 -9.96 -6.60
CA PHE A 137 -10.03 -11.18 -6.09
C PHE A 137 -8.85 -11.66 -6.92
N HIS A 138 -8.96 -11.54 -8.24
CA HIS A 138 -7.93 -12.04 -9.16
C HIS A 138 -6.60 -11.27 -9.03
N ASP A 139 -6.65 -10.00 -8.63
CA ASP A 139 -5.45 -9.20 -8.34
C ASP A 139 -4.71 -9.75 -7.13
N ILE A 140 -5.45 -9.94 -6.04
CA ILE A 140 -4.91 -10.49 -4.80
C ILE A 140 -4.22 -11.82 -5.09
N ILE A 141 -4.90 -12.75 -5.78
CA ILE A 141 -4.37 -14.07 -6.13
C ILE A 141 -3.05 -13.98 -6.91
N ARG A 142 -2.98 -13.06 -7.88
CA ARG A 142 -1.77 -12.86 -8.70
C ARG A 142 -0.62 -12.23 -7.93
N LEU A 143 -0.93 -11.40 -6.93
CA LEU A 143 0.05 -10.68 -6.13
C LEU A 143 0.65 -11.53 -5.01
N ILE A 144 -0.06 -12.56 -4.52
CA ILE A 144 0.44 -13.51 -3.50
C ILE A 144 1.87 -14.00 -3.77
N PRO A 145 2.19 -14.66 -4.92
CA PRO A 145 3.53 -15.19 -5.15
C PRO A 145 4.59 -14.10 -5.33
N ILE A 146 4.20 -12.89 -5.71
CA ILE A 146 5.11 -11.74 -5.84
C ILE A 146 5.48 -11.24 -4.45
N VAL A 147 4.47 -11.02 -3.59
CA VAL A 147 4.66 -10.60 -2.21
C VAL A 147 5.49 -11.63 -1.44
N GLN A 148 5.22 -12.92 -1.61
CA GLN A 148 5.96 -13.99 -0.94
C GLN A 148 7.47 -13.95 -1.21
N LYS A 149 7.85 -13.64 -2.45
CA LYS A 149 9.21 -13.86 -2.96
C LYS A 149 10.08 -12.60 -2.93
N ASN A 150 9.45 -11.44 -3.03
CA ASN A 150 10.12 -10.20 -3.42
C ASN A 150 9.88 -9.04 -2.45
N GLU A 151 8.97 -9.19 -1.49
CA GLU A 151 8.50 -8.07 -0.69
C GLU A 151 8.69 -8.30 0.82
N GLU A 152 8.62 -7.21 1.57
CA GLU A 152 8.65 -7.25 3.02
C GLU A 152 7.43 -8.02 3.58
N PRO A 153 7.61 -8.86 4.63
CA PRO A 153 6.54 -9.74 5.13
C PRO A 153 5.22 -9.02 5.47
N TRP A 154 5.30 -7.79 5.97
CA TRP A 154 4.15 -6.98 6.36
C TRP A 154 3.19 -6.66 5.19
N LYS A 155 3.66 -6.70 3.94
CA LYS A 155 2.82 -6.44 2.75
C LYS A 155 1.77 -7.52 2.54
N THR A 156 1.97 -8.72 3.10
CA THR A 156 0.93 -9.77 3.12
C THR A 156 -0.32 -9.28 3.85
N HIS A 157 -0.18 -8.53 4.95
CA HIS A 157 -1.32 -7.98 5.69
C HIS A 157 -2.12 -6.96 4.86
N HIS A 158 -1.48 -6.25 3.92
CA HIS A 158 -2.22 -5.39 3.00
C HIS A 158 -3.14 -6.19 2.05
N LEU A 159 -2.66 -7.32 1.53
CA LEU A 159 -3.49 -8.24 0.73
C LEU A 159 -4.62 -8.85 1.56
N ILE A 160 -4.34 -9.24 2.81
CA ILE A 160 -5.34 -9.74 3.75
C ILE A 160 -6.44 -8.70 3.96
N GLN A 161 -6.09 -7.45 4.29
CA GLN A 161 -7.08 -6.39 4.54
C GLN A 161 -7.89 -6.03 3.29
N SER A 162 -7.25 -6.05 2.11
CA SER A 162 -7.97 -5.88 0.84
C SER A 162 -8.95 -7.04 0.60
N THR A 163 -8.56 -8.27 0.90
CA THR A 163 -9.44 -9.45 0.77
C THR A 163 -10.64 -9.34 1.70
N LEU A 164 -10.44 -8.93 2.95
CA LEU A 164 -11.52 -8.71 3.90
C LEU A 164 -12.52 -7.68 3.38
N THR A 165 -12.02 -6.60 2.74
CA THR A 165 -12.86 -5.57 2.10
C THR A 165 -13.73 -6.15 0.99
N LEU A 166 -13.16 -6.95 0.09
CA LEU A 166 -13.92 -7.60 -0.98
C LEU A 166 -14.98 -8.58 -0.50
N LEU A 167 -14.83 -9.04 0.73
CA LEU A 167 -15.74 -9.98 1.35
C LEU A 167 -16.75 -9.32 2.26
N ASP A 168 -16.78 -7.98 2.39
CA ASP A 168 -17.60 -7.28 3.38
C ASP A 168 -17.32 -7.78 4.82
N LEU A 169 -16.04 -8.09 5.10
CA LEU A 169 -15.53 -8.61 6.36
C LEU A 169 -14.57 -7.64 7.06
N GLU A 170 -14.53 -6.36 6.68
CA GLU A 170 -13.65 -5.36 7.31
C GLU A 170 -13.92 -5.20 8.81
N TRP A 171 -15.14 -5.51 9.22
CA TRP A 171 -15.57 -5.48 10.62
C TRP A 171 -14.86 -6.52 11.49
N LEU A 172 -14.22 -7.54 10.90
CA LEU A 172 -13.32 -8.46 11.60
C LEU A 172 -12.03 -7.76 12.10
N GLY A 173 -11.76 -6.55 11.63
CA GLY A 173 -10.56 -5.80 11.99
C GLY A 173 -9.28 -6.42 11.44
N MET A 174 -8.18 -6.15 12.12
CA MET A 174 -6.86 -6.63 11.72
C MET A 174 -6.73 -8.12 12.00
N LEU A 175 -6.54 -8.89 10.94
CA LEU A 175 -6.33 -10.33 11.01
C LEU A 175 -4.84 -10.62 10.87
N ASP A 176 -4.28 -11.28 11.87
CA ASP A 176 -2.90 -11.67 11.93
C ASP A 176 -2.75 -13.10 11.41
N MET A 177 -2.48 -13.19 10.12
CA MET A 177 -2.31 -14.44 9.41
C MET A 177 -0.96 -14.38 8.70
N ASP A 178 -0.20 -15.48 8.77
CA ASP A 178 1.05 -15.53 8.03
C ASP A 178 0.81 -15.70 6.52
N HIS A 179 1.88 -15.59 5.76
CA HIS A 179 1.79 -15.65 4.31
C HIS A 179 1.30 -17.02 3.81
N ASP A 180 1.78 -18.11 4.39
CA ASP A 180 1.48 -19.45 3.92
C ASP A 180 0.03 -19.83 4.25
N GLU A 181 -0.47 -19.41 5.42
CA GLU A 181 -1.88 -19.49 5.78
C GLU A 181 -2.75 -18.68 4.81
N PHE A 182 -2.35 -17.43 4.47
CA PHE A 182 -3.11 -16.59 3.54
C PHE A 182 -3.15 -17.20 2.13
N ALA A 183 -2.03 -17.72 1.63
CA ALA A 183 -1.96 -18.36 0.33
C ALA A 183 -2.86 -19.63 0.27
N GLN A 184 -2.99 -20.37 1.37
CA GLN A 184 -3.84 -21.56 1.45
C GLN A 184 -5.33 -21.24 1.25
N VAL A 185 -5.77 -20.04 1.62
CA VAL A 185 -7.17 -19.60 1.41
C VAL A 185 -7.57 -19.64 -0.07
N PHE A 186 -6.61 -19.49 -1.00
CA PHE A 186 -6.85 -19.42 -2.44
C PHE A 186 -6.56 -20.72 -3.21
N GLN A 187 -6.44 -21.86 -2.54
CA GLN A 187 -6.11 -23.13 -3.22
C GLN A 187 -7.25 -23.68 -4.10
N HIS A 188 -8.49 -23.23 -3.90
CA HIS A 188 -9.69 -23.71 -4.60
C HIS A 188 -10.43 -22.58 -5.33
N VAL A 189 -9.68 -21.70 -6.00
CA VAL A 189 -10.24 -20.53 -6.72
C VAL A 189 -11.20 -20.88 -7.86
N ASP A 190 -11.14 -22.11 -8.37
CA ASP A 190 -12.05 -22.60 -9.42
C ASP A 190 -13.41 -23.09 -8.86
N ASP A 191 -13.58 -23.12 -7.53
CA ASP A 191 -14.83 -23.54 -6.89
C ASP A 191 -15.96 -22.50 -7.13
N PRO A 192 -17.16 -22.91 -7.59
CA PRO A 192 -18.30 -22.00 -7.72
C PRO A 192 -18.68 -21.25 -6.43
N ASP A 193 -18.44 -21.87 -5.28
CA ASP A 193 -18.71 -21.33 -3.95
C ASP A 193 -17.46 -20.67 -3.32
N PHE A 194 -16.38 -20.48 -4.10
CA PHE A 194 -15.09 -19.95 -3.66
C PHE A 194 -15.21 -18.74 -2.74
N ARG A 195 -16.08 -17.77 -3.08
CA ARG A 195 -16.23 -16.54 -2.28
C ARG A 195 -16.75 -16.83 -0.87
N GLU A 196 -17.71 -17.74 -0.73
CA GLU A 196 -18.30 -18.04 0.57
C GLU A 196 -17.42 -18.99 1.39
N GLU A 197 -16.74 -19.94 0.74
CA GLU A 197 -15.71 -20.76 1.39
C GLU A 197 -14.55 -19.90 1.90
N THR A 198 -14.09 -18.93 1.10
CA THR A 198 -13.08 -17.93 1.49
C THR A 198 -13.54 -17.16 2.73
N ARG A 199 -14.77 -16.63 2.74
CA ARG A 199 -15.36 -15.96 3.91
C ARG A 199 -15.34 -16.84 5.15
N ARG A 200 -15.76 -18.09 5.02
CA ARG A 200 -15.76 -19.08 6.12
C ARG A 200 -14.36 -19.30 6.68
N LEU A 201 -13.34 -19.39 5.83
CA LEU A 201 -11.94 -19.53 6.25
C LEU A 201 -11.46 -18.30 7.03
N PHE A 202 -11.73 -17.07 6.55
CA PHE A 202 -11.38 -15.85 7.28
C PHE A 202 -12.03 -15.77 8.66
N ILE A 203 -13.33 -16.08 8.76
CA ILE A 203 -14.06 -16.13 10.04
C ILE A 203 -13.46 -17.19 10.97
N THR A 204 -13.04 -18.33 10.42
CA THR A 204 -12.39 -19.40 11.19
C THR A 204 -11.04 -18.94 11.76
N HIS A 205 -10.20 -18.28 10.97
CA HIS A 205 -8.93 -17.72 11.43
C HIS A 205 -9.13 -16.62 12.47
N TRP A 206 -10.10 -15.74 12.26
CA TRP A 206 -10.46 -14.70 13.22
C TRP A 206 -10.88 -15.27 14.57
N THR A 207 -11.70 -16.33 14.55
CA THR A 207 -12.13 -17.02 15.78
C THR A 207 -10.94 -17.61 16.54
N LYS A 208 -10.01 -18.26 15.82
CA LYS A 208 -8.77 -18.79 16.40
C LYS A 208 -7.90 -17.69 17.01
N GLN A 209 -7.76 -16.55 16.33
CA GLN A 209 -7.02 -15.39 16.84
C GLN A 209 -7.59 -14.92 18.18
N LEU A 210 -8.91 -14.78 18.31
CA LEU A 210 -9.55 -14.38 19.56
C LEU A 210 -9.35 -15.38 20.69
N GLU A 211 -9.42 -16.68 20.38
CA GLU A 211 -9.24 -17.76 21.37
C GLU A 211 -7.80 -17.83 21.87
N ALA A 212 -6.83 -17.62 20.99
CA ALA A 212 -5.42 -17.46 21.35
C ALA A 212 -5.11 -16.15 22.10
N GLY A 213 -6.08 -15.23 22.17
CA GLY A 213 -5.91 -13.91 22.76
C GLY A 213 -5.00 -13.00 21.94
N GLY A 214 -5.09 -13.09 20.62
CA GLY A 214 -4.44 -12.19 19.69
C GLY A 214 -5.08 -10.80 19.65
N THR A 215 -4.62 -9.97 18.71
CA THR A 215 -5.05 -8.58 18.56
C THR A 215 -6.56 -8.44 18.31
N THR A 216 -7.11 -7.31 18.77
CA THR A 216 -8.52 -6.94 18.59
C THR A 216 -8.72 -5.58 17.90
N ILE A 217 -7.65 -5.06 17.30
CA ILE A 217 -7.63 -3.79 16.57
C ILE A 217 -8.61 -3.84 15.40
N GLY A 218 -9.45 -2.81 15.28
CA GLY A 218 -10.40 -2.68 14.16
C GLY A 218 -11.66 -3.54 14.26
N ILE A 219 -11.76 -4.47 15.22
CA ILE A 219 -12.96 -5.30 15.39
C ILE A 219 -14.18 -4.42 15.73
N SER A 220 -15.24 -4.52 14.94
CA SER A 220 -16.54 -3.92 15.24
C SER A 220 -17.39 -4.87 16.08
N LEU A 221 -17.62 -4.50 17.35
CA LEU A 221 -18.48 -5.25 18.26
C LEU A 221 -19.95 -5.26 17.80
N GLU A 222 -20.41 -4.17 17.21
CA GLU A 222 -21.78 -4.05 16.69
C GLU A 222 -22.04 -5.10 15.60
N ARG A 223 -21.19 -5.15 14.58
CA ARG A 223 -21.35 -6.11 13.47
C ARG A 223 -21.02 -7.55 13.88
N ALA A 224 -20.09 -7.75 14.81
CA ALA A 224 -19.83 -9.09 15.37
C ALA A 224 -21.07 -9.68 16.05
N SER A 225 -21.92 -8.84 16.66
CA SER A 225 -23.16 -9.29 17.31
C SER A 225 -24.24 -9.76 16.33
N GLU A 226 -24.18 -9.33 15.06
CA GLU A 226 -25.12 -9.72 14.01
C GLU A 226 -24.89 -11.17 13.54
N LEU A 227 -23.70 -11.73 13.77
CA LEU A 227 -23.33 -13.11 13.42
C LEU A 227 -23.56 -14.10 14.56
N GLY A 228 -24.73 -14.00 15.23
CA GLY A 228 -25.34 -14.98 16.13
C GLY A 228 -24.41 -15.71 17.11
N GLU A 229 -23.69 -16.72 16.62
CA GLU A 229 -22.68 -17.50 17.36
C GLU A 229 -21.48 -16.69 17.83
N LEU A 230 -21.19 -15.54 17.21
CA LEU A 230 -20.05 -14.67 17.55
C LEU A 230 -20.40 -13.59 18.57
N ALA A 231 -21.69 -13.32 18.81
CA ALA A 231 -22.14 -12.32 19.80
C ALA A 231 -21.63 -12.63 21.21
N VAL A 232 -21.49 -13.91 21.56
CA VAL A 232 -20.97 -14.37 22.86
C VAL A 232 -19.49 -14.02 23.09
N LYS A 233 -18.77 -13.59 22.05
CA LYS A 233 -17.35 -13.22 22.13
C LYS A 233 -17.13 -11.74 22.51
N ALA A 234 -18.19 -10.93 22.63
CA ALA A 234 -18.07 -9.50 22.95
C ALA A 234 -17.34 -9.23 24.28
N ASP A 235 -17.73 -9.94 25.35
CA ASP A 235 -17.07 -9.82 26.67
C ASP A 235 -15.60 -10.21 26.60
N ARG A 236 -15.29 -11.25 25.81
CA ARG A 236 -13.92 -11.69 25.58
C ARG A 236 -13.11 -10.63 24.84
N ILE A 237 -13.67 -9.99 23.81
CA ILE A 237 -13.00 -8.90 23.10
C ILE A 237 -12.71 -7.74 24.05
N ILE A 238 -13.67 -7.34 24.88
CA ILE A 238 -13.47 -6.26 25.86
C ILE A 238 -12.38 -6.63 26.88
N GLU A 239 -12.38 -7.87 27.37
CA GLU A 239 -11.33 -8.39 28.26
C GLU A 239 -9.94 -8.28 27.62
N LEU A 240 -9.80 -8.71 26.36
CA LEU A 240 -8.54 -8.64 25.61
C LEU A 240 -8.07 -7.20 25.44
N ARG A 241 -8.96 -6.27 25.06
CA ARG A 241 -8.64 -4.83 24.91
C ARG A 241 -8.16 -4.20 26.21
N ASN A 242 -8.83 -4.52 27.33
CA ASN A 242 -8.42 -4.02 28.64
C ASN A 242 -7.04 -4.55 29.04
N ARG A 243 -6.74 -5.82 28.71
CA ARG A 243 -5.44 -6.44 28.96
C ARG A 243 -4.32 -5.79 28.14
N GLU A 244 -4.57 -5.44 26.87
CA GLU A 244 -3.61 -4.72 26.01
C GLU A 244 -3.17 -3.38 26.64
N MET A 245 -4.08 -2.69 27.34
CA MET A 245 -3.82 -1.38 27.96
C MET A 245 -3.18 -1.44 29.35
N LYS A 246 -3.45 -2.50 30.14
CA LYS A 246 -3.19 -2.53 31.60
C LYS A 246 -1.73 -2.24 31.99
N ASP A 247 -0.77 -2.74 31.20
CA ASP A 247 0.66 -2.62 31.47
C ASP A 247 1.41 -1.87 30.35
N LEU A 248 0.67 -1.09 29.56
CA LEU A 248 1.23 -0.35 28.44
C LEU A 248 2.21 0.72 28.93
N LYS A 249 3.40 0.72 28.34
CA LYS A 249 4.47 1.68 28.59
C LYS A 249 4.80 2.42 27.30
N LEU A 250 4.89 3.74 27.41
CA LEU A 250 5.32 4.62 26.34
C LEU A 250 6.71 5.16 26.62
N MET A 251 7.44 5.43 25.56
CA MET A 251 8.83 5.85 25.64
C MET A 251 8.96 7.32 25.26
N LYS A 252 9.67 8.09 26.09
CA LYS A 252 9.95 9.51 25.83
C LYS A 252 11.42 9.70 25.44
N THR A 253 11.64 10.43 24.34
CA THR A 253 12.97 10.85 23.86
C THR A 253 12.97 12.35 23.63
N GLY A 254 13.67 13.12 24.48
CA GLY A 254 13.59 14.58 24.45
C GLY A 254 12.17 15.05 24.74
N ASP A 255 11.56 15.79 23.82
CA ASP A 255 10.16 16.24 23.92
C ASP A 255 9.16 15.36 23.13
N SER A 256 9.67 14.35 22.41
CA SER A 256 8.86 13.43 21.62
C SER A 256 8.49 12.19 22.43
N ILE A 257 7.23 11.76 22.29
CA ILE A 257 6.69 10.55 22.90
C ILE A 257 6.35 9.56 21.77
N ASP A 258 6.88 8.35 21.90
CA ASP A 258 6.63 7.25 20.97
C ASP A 258 5.24 6.65 21.22
N LEU A 259 4.36 6.81 20.24
CA LEU A 259 2.98 6.35 20.30
C LEU A 259 2.78 4.98 19.64
N ARG A 260 3.82 4.40 19.03
CA ARG A 260 3.70 3.07 18.38
C ARG A 260 3.16 2.00 19.33
N PRO A 261 3.59 1.87 20.60
CA PRO A 261 3.03 0.86 21.49
C PRO A 261 1.52 1.06 21.72
N LEU A 262 1.06 2.32 21.74
CA LEU A 262 -0.37 2.65 21.88
C LEU A 262 -1.14 2.35 20.58
N TYR A 263 -0.57 2.62 19.40
CA TYR A 263 -1.17 2.22 18.13
C TYR A 263 -1.38 0.72 17.97
N LEU A 264 -0.56 -0.08 18.65
CA LEU A 264 -0.66 -1.53 18.63
C LEU A 264 -1.62 -2.08 19.70
N THR A 265 -2.45 -1.23 20.32
CA THR A 265 -3.60 -1.66 21.13
C THR A 265 -4.90 -1.21 20.44
N ALA A 266 -6.01 -1.92 20.67
CA ALA A 266 -7.28 -1.59 20.04
C ALA A 266 -7.81 -0.22 20.45
N TYR A 267 -7.78 0.10 21.75
CA TYR A 267 -8.23 1.41 22.24
C TYR A 267 -7.26 2.52 21.83
N GLY A 268 -5.96 2.27 21.92
CA GLY A 268 -4.96 3.25 21.53
C GLY A 268 -5.03 3.58 20.05
N TYR A 269 -5.19 2.59 19.18
CA TYR A 269 -5.43 2.79 17.75
C TYR A 269 -6.63 3.71 17.49
N GLN A 270 -7.77 3.47 18.15
CA GLN A 270 -8.97 4.29 18.00
C GLN A 270 -8.79 5.72 18.52
N ILE A 271 -8.18 5.87 19.70
CA ILE A 271 -7.91 7.19 20.30
C ILE A 271 -7.01 8.01 19.39
N LEU A 272 -5.89 7.44 18.95
CA LEU A 272 -4.90 8.17 18.17
C LEU A 272 -5.44 8.53 16.78
N GLN A 273 -6.27 7.69 16.16
CA GLN A 273 -7.00 8.05 14.95
C GLN A 273 -7.97 9.20 15.17
N ALA A 274 -8.75 9.18 16.25
CA ALA A 274 -9.70 10.24 16.56
C ALA A 274 -9.01 11.58 16.84
N LEU A 275 -7.79 11.55 17.39
CA LEU A 275 -6.96 12.74 17.63
C LEU A 275 -6.16 13.19 16.41
N GLY A 276 -6.14 12.42 15.32
CA GLY A 276 -5.34 12.72 14.14
C GLY A 276 -3.83 12.75 14.40
N LEU A 277 -3.38 12.06 15.45
CA LEU A 277 -1.95 11.92 15.73
C LEU A 277 -1.39 10.83 14.82
N GLY A 278 -0.06 10.75 14.74
CA GLY A 278 0.60 9.60 14.14
C GLY A 278 1.62 8.99 15.08
N VAL A 279 2.69 8.37 14.56
CA VAL A 279 3.48 7.40 15.35
C VAL A 279 4.26 8.01 16.53
N SER A 280 4.34 9.34 16.58
CA SER A 280 4.87 10.09 17.70
C SER A 280 4.12 11.40 17.91
N CYS A 281 4.25 11.99 19.09
CA CYS A 281 3.69 13.31 19.38
C CYS A 281 4.60 14.12 20.31
N THR A 282 4.32 15.42 20.42
CA THR A 282 4.94 16.33 21.38
C THR A 282 4.27 16.25 22.75
N GLY A 283 4.91 16.81 23.79
CA GLY A 283 4.33 16.85 25.13
C GLY A 283 2.96 17.54 25.22
N GLY A 284 2.70 18.58 24.40
CA GLY A 284 1.42 19.29 24.39
C GLY A 284 0.27 18.46 23.80
N GLU A 285 0.53 17.75 22.71
CA GLU A 285 -0.43 16.82 22.09
C GLU A 285 -0.72 15.62 22.99
N PHE A 286 0.29 15.17 23.73
CA PHE A 286 0.18 14.02 24.63
C PHE A 286 -0.81 14.23 25.78
N GLU A 287 -1.05 15.46 26.24
CA GLU A 287 -2.08 15.75 27.24
C GLU A 287 -3.48 15.36 26.75
N SER A 288 -3.76 15.52 25.45
CA SER A 288 -5.03 15.09 24.85
C SER A 288 -5.15 13.56 24.85
N VAL A 289 -4.04 12.86 24.59
CA VAL A 289 -3.96 11.40 24.67
C VAL A 289 -4.22 10.92 26.10
N LEU A 290 -3.58 11.55 27.10
CA LEU A 290 -3.80 11.23 28.52
C LEU A 290 -5.25 11.45 28.94
N GLY A 291 -5.87 12.55 28.50
CA GLY A 291 -7.29 12.84 28.73
C GLY A 291 -8.19 11.72 28.20
N ALA A 292 -8.04 11.37 26.91
CA ALA A 292 -8.84 10.33 26.28
C ALA A 292 -8.65 8.95 26.93
N CYS A 293 -7.41 8.55 27.26
CA CYS A 293 -7.16 7.30 27.98
C CYS A 293 -7.80 7.29 29.37
N LYS A 294 -7.77 8.42 30.08
CA LYS A 294 -8.35 8.56 31.42
C LYS A 294 -9.88 8.46 31.41
N GLU A 295 -10.54 8.99 30.38
CA GLU A 295 -12.00 8.84 30.20
C GLU A 295 -12.40 7.37 30.06
N LEU A 296 -11.55 6.54 29.46
CA LEU A 296 -11.72 5.08 29.38
C LEU A 296 -11.24 4.33 30.63
N GLY A 297 -10.78 5.04 31.68
CA GLY A 297 -10.32 4.46 32.93
C GLY A 297 -8.88 3.93 32.92
N PHE A 298 -8.07 4.30 31.92
CA PHE A 298 -6.67 3.88 31.81
C PHE A 298 -5.70 4.98 32.25
N THR A 299 -4.56 4.57 32.79
CA THR A 299 -3.44 5.47 33.13
C THR A 299 -2.20 4.99 32.40
N LEU A 300 -1.65 5.84 31.55
CA LEU A 300 -0.43 5.53 30.79
C LEU A 300 0.81 5.77 31.62
N LYS A 301 1.79 4.86 31.49
CA LYS A 301 3.12 5.03 32.07
C LYS A 301 4.07 5.50 30.99
N VAL A 302 4.80 6.59 31.25
CA VAL A 302 5.82 7.13 30.35
C VAL A 302 7.18 6.96 30.99
N GLU A 303 8.10 6.29 30.30
CA GLU A 303 9.45 6.03 30.76
C GLU A 303 10.47 6.74 29.84
N ALA A 304 11.60 7.17 30.41
CA ALA A 304 12.70 7.71 29.62
C ALA A 304 13.32 6.58 28.77
N ARG A 305 13.56 6.83 27.48
CA ARG A 305 14.11 5.81 26.60
C ARG A 305 15.48 5.32 27.10
N LYS A 306 15.54 4.04 27.46
CA LYS A 306 16.77 3.26 27.55
C LYS A 306 16.89 2.54 26.21
N GLU A 307 18.06 2.54 25.58
CA GLU A 307 18.28 1.99 24.25
C GLU A 307 17.77 0.55 24.13
N GLU A 308 16.53 0.39 23.64
CA GLU A 308 15.94 -0.88 23.26
C GLU A 308 15.20 -0.66 21.93
N ASP A 309 15.33 -1.66 21.06
CA ASP A 309 14.59 -1.75 19.81
C ASP A 309 13.08 -1.82 20.11
N PHE A 310 12.27 -1.33 19.18
CA PHE A 310 10.83 -1.43 19.29
C PHE A 310 10.41 -2.90 19.28
N VAL A 311 9.92 -3.39 20.42
CA VAL A 311 9.39 -4.76 20.54
C VAL A 311 7.88 -4.71 20.31
N HIS A 312 7.41 -5.44 19.31
CA HIS A 312 5.97 -5.58 19.07
C HIS A 312 5.31 -6.35 20.23
N PRO A 313 4.02 -6.11 20.51
CA PRO A 313 3.32 -6.82 21.58
C PRO A 313 3.22 -8.33 21.34
N PRO A 314 3.16 -9.15 22.40
CA PRO A 314 3.16 -10.62 22.28
C PRO A 314 1.87 -11.21 21.68
N TYR A 315 0.82 -10.40 21.50
CA TYR A 315 -0.47 -10.80 20.94
C TYR A 315 -0.59 -10.51 19.44
N MET A 316 0.50 -10.09 18.78
CA MET A 316 0.57 -9.93 17.33
C MET A 316 1.98 -10.23 16.82
N SER A 317 2.07 -10.56 15.53
CA SER A 317 3.30 -10.75 14.79
C SER A 317 4.05 -9.44 14.54
N ALA A 318 5.36 -9.55 14.31
CA ALA A 318 6.19 -8.42 13.90
C ALA A 318 5.71 -7.81 12.57
N SER A 319 5.26 -8.66 11.64
CA SER A 319 4.76 -8.24 10.33
C SER A 319 3.46 -7.46 10.43
N LEU A 320 2.52 -7.87 11.28
CA LEU A 320 1.30 -7.09 11.51
C LEU A 320 1.61 -5.75 12.21
N ALA A 321 2.48 -5.77 13.20
CA ALA A 321 2.91 -4.55 13.89
C ALA A 321 3.51 -3.54 12.90
N GLU A 322 4.39 -4.00 12.02
CA GLU A 322 4.99 -3.17 10.98
C GLU A 322 3.95 -2.66 9.98
N TYR A 323 3.00 -3.52 9.54
CA TYR A 323 1.90 -3.12 8.67
C TYR A 323 1.09 -1.95 9.27
N ILE A 324 0.75 -2.02 10.56
CA ILE A 324 0.01 -0.96 11.25
C ILE A 324 0.83 0.33 11.31
N VAL A 325 2.13 0.24 11.64
CA VAL A 325 3.03 1.41 11.69
C VAL A 325 3.15 2.07 10.33
N GLN A 326 3.31 1.30 9.25
CA GLN A 326 3.39 1.81 7.88
C GLN A 326 2.07 2.45 7.42
N LEU A 327 0.93 1.86 7.79
CA LEU A 327 -0.39 2.42 7.53
C LEU A 327 -0.55 3.81 8.15
N VAL A 328 -0.07 4.01 9.38
CA VAL A 328 -0.15 5.30 10.08
C VAL A 328 0.76 6.33 9.42
N LYS A 329 2.03 5.98 9.13
CA LYS A 329 2.97 6.88 8.44
C LYS A 329 2.44 7.37 7.10
N THR A 330 1.85 6.47 6.32
CA THR A 330 1.25 6.81 5.02
C THR A 330 0.13 7.85 5.17
N ARG A 331 -0.60 7.87 6.30
CA ARG A 331 -1.63 8.88 6.57
C ARG A 331 -1.06 10.21 7.05
N GLU A 332 0.13 10.24 7.64
CA GLU A 332 0.81 11.50 8.01
C GLU A 332 1.30 12.26 6.76
N GLU A 333 1.58 11.53 5.68
CA GLU A 333 2.12 12.08 4.43
C GLU A 333 1.04 12.60 3.45
N ASN A 334 -0.23 12.26 3.66
CA ASN A 334 -1.37 12.63 2.81
C ASN A 334 -2.32 13.61 3.49
#